data_AF-A0A8X7BA55-F1
#
_entry.id   AF-A0A8X7BA55-F1
#
_cell.length_a   1.000
_cell.length_b   1.000
_cell.length_c   1.000
_cell.angle_alpha   90.00
_cell.angle_beta   90.00
_cell.angle_gamma   90.00
#
_symmetry.space_group_name_H-M   'P 1'
#
loop_
_entity.id
_entity.type
_entity.pdbx_description
1 polymer ?
#
loop_
_entity_poly.entity_id
_entity_poly.type
_entity_poly.pdbx_seq_one_letter_code
_entity_poly.pdbx_strand_id
1 'polypeptide(L)'
;MIGRLHVDLFNQDRLLLNLVDLKIKLIRSKPEFCLMGNEGYKIVFDHVSIFVRKVHINPGVLIAHAKALEKATAKYPIDRVITVKCFQYLNRDGQPMPHQPLELDFEKENYIRAYQSLFLNSEGLYLSRNEFAKGYSLFLFDLTPDLCDGEHFNLIRHSNLRIELKFNKALEQTVSLIVFAEFEP
;
A
#
# COMPACT_ATOMS: atom_id res chain seq x y z
N MET A 1 -26.12 -8.25 -3.88
CA MET A 1 -24.93 -7.89 -4.70
C MET A 1 -23.94 -9.04 -4.61
N ILE A 2 -23.32 -9.44 -5.72
CA ILE A 2 -22.28 -10.50 -5.76
C ILE A 2 -21.08 -9.92 -6.51
N GLY A 3 -19.87 -10.16 -6.01
CA GLY A 3 -18.62 -9.68 -6.60
C GLY A 3 -17.43 -10.49 -6.10
N ARG A 4 -16.27 -10.33 -6.75
CA ARG A 4 -15.00 -10.89 -6.27
C ARG A 4 -14.55 -10.11 -5.04
N LEU A 5 -13.85 -10.77 -4.11
CA LEU A 5 -13.20 -10.05 -3.02
C LEU A 5 -12.00 -9.29 -3.58
N HIS A 6 -12.00 -7.97 -3.44
CA HIS A 6 -10.95 -7.09 -3.99
C HIS A 6 -9.68 -7.12 -3.12
N VAL A 7 -8.93 -8.22 -3.24
CA VAL A 7 -7.66 -8.48 -2.55
C VAL A 7 -6.68 -9.05 -3.57
N ASP A 8 -5.45 -8.56 -3.54
CA ASP A 8 -4.41 -8.80 -4.56
C ASP A 8 -4.16 -10.30 -4.81
N LEU A 9 -4.20 -11.12 -3.74
CA LEU A 9 -4.09 -12.59 -3.79
C LEU A 9 -5.13 -13.25 -4.71
N PHE A 10 -6.31 -12.65 -4.90
CA PHE A 10 -7.42 -13.15 -5.73
C PHE A 10 -7.54 -12.44 -7.08
N ASN A 11 -6.68 -11.46 -7.36
CA ASN A 11 -6.62 -10.71 -8.62
C ASN A 11 -5.48 -11.19 -9.56
N GLN A 12 -4.72 -12.22 -9.17
CA GLN A 12 -3.72 -12.88 -10.01
C GLN A 12 -4.27 -14.11 -10.76
N ASP A 13 -3.57 -14.55 -11.81
CA ASP A 13 -3.92 -15.74 -12.60
C ASP A 13 -3.59 -17.09 -11.93
N ARG A 14 -2.87 -17.09 -10.80
CA ARG A 14 -2.45 -18.33 -10.12
C ARG A 14 -3.53 -18.84 -9.17
N LEU A 15 -3.95 -20.09 -9.39
CA LEU A 15 -4.83 -20.80 -8.47
C LEU A 15 -4.10 -21.20 -7.17
N LEU A 16 -4.84 -21.21 -6.07
CA LEU A 16 -4.37 -21.77 -4.80
C LEU A 16 -4.17 -23.29 -4.93
N LEU A 17 -3.09 -23.80 -4.36
CA LEU A 17 -2.81 -25.24 -4.30
C LEU A 17 -3.83 -25.96 -3.40
N ASN A 18 -4.07 -27.24 -3.71
CA ASN A 18 -4.85 -28.12 -2.84
C ASN A 18 -4.16 -28.27 -1.46
N LEU A 19 -4.97 -28.51 -0.43
CA LEU A 19 -4.52 -28.74 0.96
C LEU A 19 -3.78 -27.55 1.60
N VAL A 20 -4.00 -26.33 1.11
CA VAL A 20 -3.57 -25.08 1.77
C VAL A 20 -4.74 -24.50 2.57
N ASP A 21 -4.57 -24.38 3.89
CA ASP A 21 -5.55 -23.72 4.75
C ASP A 21 -5.51 -22.20 4.55
N LEU A 22 -6.67 -21.63 4.20
CA LEU A 22 -6.82 -20.19 3.96
C LEU A 22 -7.86 -19.57 4.90
N LYS A 23 -7.42 -18.65 5.75
CA LYS A 23 -8.25 -17.96 6.74
C LYS A 23 -8.48 -16.50 6.35
N ILE A 24 -9.66 -16.19 5.82
CA ILE A 24 -10.08 -14.82 5.52
C ILE A 24 -10.76 -14.21 6.75
N LYS A 25 -10.29 -13.05 7.21
CA LYS A 25 -10.97 -12.24 8.24
C LYS A 25 -11.39 -10.90 7.66
N LEU A 26 -12.69 -10.76 7.37
CA LEU A 26 -13.26 -9.49 6.94
C LEU A 26 -13.55 -8.63 8.18
N ILE A 27 -12.89 -7.48 8.29
CA ILE A 27 -13.10 -6.52 9.38
C ILE A 27 -13.82 -5.32 8.79
N ARG A 28 -15.03 -5.05 9.26
CA ARG A 28 -15.81 -3.87 8.81
C ARG A 28 -15.26 -2.60 9.44
N SER A 29 -15.15 -1.53 8.66
CA SER A 29 -14.99 -0.17 9.17
C SER A 29 -16.16 0.23 10.09
N LYS A 30 -15.97 1.30 10.86
CA LYS A 30 -17.08 1.86 11.65
C LYS A 30 -18.16 2.43 10.71
N PRO A 31 -19.46 2.42 11.09
CA PRO A 31 -20.57 2.79 10.20
C PRO A 31 -20.42 4.15 9.52
N GLU A 32 -19.83 5.13 10.21
CA GLU A 32 -19.62 6.50 9.77
C GLU A 32 -18.72 6.59 8.52
N PHE A 33 -17.92 5.55 8.25
CA PHE A 33 -17.03 5.45 7.09
C PHE A 33 -17.52 4.45 6.03
N CYS A 34 -18.68 3.81 6.24
CA CYS A 34 -19.21 2.77 5.35
C CYS A 34 -20.15 3.30 4.27
N LEU A 35 -20.73 4.48 4.45
CA LEU A 35 -21.66 5.12 3.53
C LEU A 35 -21.31 6.60 3.40
N MET A 36 -21.26 7.12 2.17
CA MET A 36 -21.31 8.55 1.93
C MET A 36 -22.79 8.95 1.86
N GLY A 37 -23.26 9.71 2.85
CA GLY A 37 -24.66 10.11 2.95
C GLY A 37 -24.93 10.90 4.22
N ASN A 38 -26.17 11.37 4.37
CA ASN A 38 -26.59 12.10 5.56
C ASN A 38 -26.55 11.21 6.82
N GLU A 39 -26.55 11.82 8.00
CA GLU A 39 -26.51 11.10 9.27
C GLU A 39 -27.74 10.17 9.47
N GLY A 40 -27.54 9.09 10.24
CA GLY A 40 -28.61 8.18 10.67
C GLY A 40 -28.73 6.84 9.92
N TYR A 41 -28.04 6.66 8.78
CA TYR A 41 -28.08 5.40 8.03
C TYR A 41 -27.03 4.38 8.51
N LYS A 42 -27.41 3.10 8.55
CA LYS A 42 -26.57 1.98 9.01
C LYS A 42 -26.67 0.79 8.06
N ILE A 43 -25.51 0.29 7.61
CA ILE A 43 -25.46 -1.01 6.92
C ILE A 43 -25.67 -2.15 7.93
N VAL A 44 -26.62 -3.03 7.61
CA VAL A 44 -26.85 -4.34 8.24
C VAL A 44 -26.65 -5.41 7.15
N PHE A 45 -26.09 -6.56 7.52
CA PHE A 45 -25.93 -7.70 6.63
C PHE A 45 -26.79 -8.86 7.14
N ASP A 46 -27.86 -9.19 6.42
CA ASP A 46 -28.75 -10.31 6.79
C ASP A 46 -28.13 -11.66 6.43
N HIS A 47 -27.44 -11.74 5.28
CA HIS A 47 -26.79 -12.96 4.81
C HIS A 47 -25.49 -12.65 4.05
N VAL A 48 -24.42 -13.38 4.37
CA VAL A 48 -23.11 -13.26 3.70
C VAL A 48 -22.58 -14.66 3.40
N SER A 49 -22.28 -14.93 2.13
CA SER A 49 -21.79 -16.21 1.66
C SER A 49 -20.60 -16.02 0.71
N ILE A 50 -19.56 -16.84 0.87
CA ILE A 50 -18.40 -16.86 -0.04
C ILE A 50 -18.49 -18.07 -0.98
N PHE A 51 -18.28 -17.83 -2.27
CA PHE A 51 -18.28 -18.87 -3.30
C PHE A 51 -16.85 -19.11 -3.78
N VAL A 52 -16.34 -20.34 -3.58
CA VAL A 52 -14.98 -20.73 -3.99
C VAL A 52 -15.06 -21.66 -5.20
N ARG A 53 -14.36 -21.32 -6.28
CA ARG A 53 -14.28 -22.16 -7.49
C ARG A 53 -13.16 -23.18 -7.33
N LYS A 54 -13.51 -24.47 -7.27
CA LYS A 54 -12.55 -25.58 -7.38
C LYS A 54 -12.37 -25.95 -8.86
N VAL A 55 -11.12 -26.12 -9.28
CA VAL A 55 -10.77 -26.55 -10.65
C VAL A 55 -10.33 -28.02 -10.61
N HIS A 56 -10.78 -28.81 -11.57
CA HIS A 56 -10.31 -30.18 -11.75
C HIS A 56 -9.06 -30.16 -12.64
N ILE A 57 -7.98 -30.78 -12.17
CA ILE A 57 -6.64 -30.72 -12.79
C ILE A 57 -6.23 -32.13 -13.21
N ASN A 58 -5.57 -32.27 -14.36
CA ASN A 58 -5.04 -33.55 -14.83
C ASN A 58 -4.09 -34.18 -13.77
N PRO A 59 -4.23 -35.47 -13.42
CA PRO A 59 -3.38 -36.14 -12.42
C PRO A 59 -1.87 -35.95 -12.61
N GLY A 60 -1.37 -35.89 -13.85
CA GLY A 60 0.06 -35.68 -14.12
C GLY A 60 0.58 -34.33 -13.59
N VAL A 61 -0.26 -33.28 -13.66
CA VAL A 61 0.08 -31.93 -13.16
C VAL A 61 0.05 -31.90 -11.63
N LEU A 62 -0.88 -32.63 -10.99
CA LEU A 62 -0.90 -32.78 -9.53
C LEU A 62 0.36 -33.47 -8.99
N ILE A 63 0.82 -34.54 -9.65
CA ILE A 63 2.07 -35.24 -9.29
C ILE A 63 3.29 -34.34 -9.53
N ALA A 64 3.30 -33.59 -10.63
CA ALA A 64 4.38 -32.64 -10.92
C ALA A 64 4.46 -31.52 -9.86
N HIS A 65 3.33 -30.98 -9.42
CA HIS A 65 3.30 -30.00 -8.33
C HIS A 65 3.76 -30.60 -6.99
N ALA A 66 3.35 -31.81 -6.63
CA ALA A 66 3.84 -32.47 -5.42
C ALA A 66 5.38 -32.60 -5.41
N LYS A 67 5.97 -33.11 -6.50
CA LYS A 67 7.44 -33.22 -6.66
C LYS A 67 8.17 -31.88 -6.73
N ALA A 68 7.51 -30.82 -7.20
CA ALA A 68 8.07 -29.47 -7.19
C ALA A 68 8.09 -28.89 -5.75
N LEU A 69 7.04 -29.15 -4.97
CA LEU A 69 6.90 -28.68 -3.59
C LEU A 69 7.90 -29.34 -2.63
N GLU A 70 8.34 -30.56 -2.91
CA GLU A 70 9.47 -31.21 -2.20
C GLU A 70 10.80 -30.43 -2.35
N LYS A 71 10.96 -29.66 -3.44
CA LYS A 71 12.20 -28.94 -3.77
C LYS A 71 12.12 -27.45 -3.48
N ALA A 72 10.95 -26.83 -3.67
CA ALA A 72 10.76 -25.39 -3.54
C ALA A 72 9.33 -25.04 -3.11
N THR A 73 9.21 -24.12 -2.16
CA THR A 73 7.92 -23.57 -1.73
C THR A 73 7.23 -22.83 -2.87
N ALA A 74 5.92 -23.03 -3.03
CA ALA A 74 5.12 -22.24 -3.97
C ALA A 74 5.17 -20.74 -3.62
N LYS A 75 5.53 -19.92 -4.60
CA LYS A 75 5.53 -18.46 -4.50
C LYS A 75 4.32 -17.89 -5.22
N TYR A 76 3.59 -17.03 -4.52
CA TYR A 76 2.48 -16.25 -5.07
C TYR A 76 2.90 -14.77 -5.07
N PRO A 77 2.96 -14.09 -6.23
CA PRO A 77 3.09 -12.64 -6.24
C PRO A 77 1.85 -12.01 -5.60
N ILE A 78 2.07 -10.98 -4.78
CA ILE A 78 1.03 -10.22 -4.09
C ILE A 78 1.47 -8.76 -4.10
N ASP A 79 0.87 -7.98 -5.00
CA ASP A 79 1.15 -6.55 -5.14
C ASP A 79 0.39 -5.80 -4.03
N ARG A 80 0.98 -5.72 -2.84
CA ARG A 80 0.32 -5.19 -1.65
C ARG A 80 -0.01 -3.70 -1.80
N VAL A 81 -1.27 -3.38 -2.12
CA VAL A 81 -1.78 -2.01 -2.04
C VAL A 81 -2.07 -1.65 -0.58
N ILE A 82 -1.10 -1.03 0.09
CA ILE A 82 -1.21 -0.70 1.52
C ILE A 82 -2.13 0.51 1.72
N THR A 83 -3.36 0.27 2.21
CA THR A 83 -4.24 1.34 2.69
C THR A 83 -3.81 1.76 4.11
N VAL A 84 -3.23 2.95 4.26
CA VAL A 84 -2.54 3.42 5.48
C VAL A 84 -3.44 4.27 6.39
N LYS A 85 -3.19 4.20 7.70
CA LYS A 85 -3.67 5.14 8.74
C LYS A 85 -2.48 5.85 9.39
N CYS A 86 -2.72 6.95 10.12
CA CYS A 86 -2.12 8.20 9.66
C CYS A 86 -1.42 9.10 10.71
N PHE A 87 -0.07 9.00 10.88
CA PHE A 87 0.86 9.89 11.62
C PHE A 87 2.27 10.06 10.94
N GLN A 88 2.70 11.23 10.43
CA GLN A 88 3.78 11.36 9.40
C GLN A 88 5.20 11.02 9.87
N TYR A 89 5.66 9.78 9.66
CA TYR A 89 7.08 9.38 9.78
C TYR A 89 7.43 8.14 8.93
N LEU A 90 8.70 8.05 8.52
CA LEU A 90 9.30 6.86 7.91
C LEU A 90 10.32 6.26 8.90
N ASN A 91 10.34 4.94 9.08
CA ASN A 91 11.44 4.28 9.80
C ASN A 91 12.26 3.40 8.85
N ARG A 92 13.59 3.57 8.86
CA ARG A 92 14.58 2.63 8.28
C ARG A 92 15.43 2.08 9.42
N ASP A 93 15.37 0.77 9.63
CA ASP A 93 16.11 0.07 10.71
C ASP A 93 15.95 0.67 12.13
N GLY A 94 14.79 1.29 12.38
CA GLY A 94 14.47 1.96 13.65
C GLY A 94 14.90 3.42 13.75
N GLN A 95 15.63 3.95 12.77
CA GLN A 95 15.93 5.38 12.67
C GLN A 95 14.85 6.12 11.85
N PRO A 96 14.37 7.29 12.32
CA PRO A 96 13.40 8.08 11.59
C PRO A 96 14.05 8.80 10.41
N MET A 97 13.44 8.67 9.23
CA MET A 97 13.80 9.42 8.03
C MET A 97 12.57 10.21 7.52
N PRO A 98 12.73 11.47 7.08
CA PRO A 98 13.80 12.37 7.49
C PRO A 98 13.91 12.49 9.02
N HIS A 99 15.10 12.86 9.52
CA HIS A 99 15.41 12.98 10.95
C HIS A 99 14.40 13.85 11.73
N GLN A 100 13.73 14.78 11.06
CA GLN A 100 12.61 15.54 11.60
C GLN A 100 11.34 15.25 10.78
N PRO A 101 10.23 14.81 11.40
CA PRO A 101 8.94 14.61 10.74
C PRO A 101 8.51 15.81 9.91
N LEU A 102 7.87 15.54 8.76
CA LEU A 102 7.17 16.58 8.01
C LEU A 102 5.85 16.87 8.74
N GLU A 103 5.75 18.07 9.32
CA GLU A 103 4.49 18.59 9.85
C GLU A 103 3.84 19.49 8.81
N LEU A 104 2.79 18.97 8.16
CA LEU A 104 2.09 19.68 7.10
C LEU A 104 0.84 20.39 7.63
N ASP A 105 0.76 21.68 7.40
CA ASP A 105 -0.45 22.49 7.62
C ASP A 105 -0.68 23.38 6.39
N PHE A 106 -1.57 22.92 5.51
CA PHE A 106 -1.94 23.64 4.28
C PHE A 106 -2.74 24.92 4.56
N GLU A 107 -3.44 25.01 5.69
CA GLU A 107 -4.19 26.20 6.11
C GLU A 107 -3.25 27.33 6.57
N LYS A 108 -2.10 26.98 7.17
CA LYS A 108 -1.05 27.93 7.62
C LYS A 108 0.14 28.07 6.66
N GLU A 109 0.02 27.60 5.42
CA GLU A 109 1.10 27.53 4.43
C GLU A 109 2.38 26.75 4.86
N ASN A 110 2.31 25.97 5.94
CA ASN A 110 3.41 25.14 6.45
C ASN A 110 3.49 23.82 5.66
N TYR A 111 3.82 23.92 4.38
CA TYR A 111 4.10 22.79 3.49
C TYR A 111 5.33 23.02 2.60
N ILE A 112 5.98 24.19 2.73
CA ILE A 112 7.12 24.64 1.91
C ILE A 112 8.26 23.62 1.92
N ARG A 113 8.57 23.01 3.08
CA ARG A 113 9.63 22.00 3.21
C ARG A 113 9.36 20.75 2.37
N ALA A 114 8.10 20.29 2.30
CA ALA A 114 7.74 19.14 1.47
C ALA A 114 7.75 19.48 -0.01
N TYR A 115 7.28 20.68 -0.38
CA TYR A 115 7.37 21.19 -1.75
C TYR A 115 8.83 21.32 -2.22
N GLN A 116 9.72 21.86 -1.38
CA GLN A 116 11.16 21.92 -1.65
C GLN A 116 11.77 20.52 -1.79
N SER A 117 11.41 19.57 -0.92
CA SER A 117 11.87 18.18 -1.01
C SER A 117 11.44 17.49 -2.32
N LEU A 118 10.26 17.80 -2.85
CA LEU A 118 9.81 17.31 -4.15
C LEU A 118 10.65 17.89 -5.29
N PHE A 119 10.91 19.20 -5.27
CA PHE A 119 11.67 19.90 -6.32
C PHE A 119 13.18 19.60 -6.32
N LEU A 120 13.76 19.27 -5.16
CA LEU A 120 15.17 18.90 -5.05
C LEU A 120 15.43 17.47 -5.57
N ASN A 121 14.45 16.58 -5.44
CA ASN A 121 14.59 15.15 -5.71
C ASN A 121 13.78 14.71 -6.94
N SER A 122 13.38 15.64 -7.82
CA SER A 122 12.64 15.33 -9.04
C SER A 122 13.01 16.27 -10.18
N GLU A 123 13.58 15.70 -11.24
CA GLU A 123 13.72 16.40 -12.51
C GLU A 123 12.42 16.30 -13.33
N GLY A 124 11.96 17.43 -13.87
CA GLY A 124 10.87 17.47 -14.85
C GLY A 124 9.43 17.53 -14.31
N LEU A 125 9.19 17.61 -13.00
CA LEU A 125 7.84 17.68 -12.44
C LEU A 125 7.26 19.12 -12.48
N TYR A 126 6.34 19.36 -13.42
CA TYR A 126 5.64 20.65 -13.56
C TYR A 126 4.45 20.79 -12.61
N LEU A 127 4.71 20.91 -11.30
CA LEU A 127 3.69 21.12 -10.27
C LEU A 127 3.89 22.44 -9.55
N SER A 128 2.95 23.38 -9.66
CA SER A 128 3.07 24.66 -8.95
C SER A 128 2.79 24.55 -7.45
N ARG A 129 3.34 25.49 -6.66
CA ARG A 129 3.05 25.64 -5.22
C ARG A 129 1.55 25.66 -4.92
N ASN A 130 0.75 26.27 -5.80
CA ASN A 130 -0.70 26.41 -5.65
C ASN A 130 -1.44 25.08 -5.89
N GLU A 131 -0.99 24.28 -6.86
CA GLU A 131 -1.56 22.94 -7.13
C GLU A 131 -1.18 21.94 -6.03
N PHE A 132 0.07 21.99 -5.56
CA PHE A 132 0.53 21.21 -4.40
C PHE A 132 -0.35 21.46 -3.17
N ALA A 133 -0.69 22.73 -2.89
CA ALA A 133 -1.57 23.11 -1.79
C ALA A 133 -3.05 22.71 -2.00
N LYS A 134 -3.48 22.47 -3.24
CA LYS A 134 -4.86 22.12 -3.62
C LYS A 134 -5.13 20.61 -3.68
N GLY A 135 -4.21 19.79 -3.17
CA GLY A 135 -4.39 18.34 -3.06
C GLY A 135 -3.66 17.51 -4.13
N TYR A 136 -2.92 18.14 -5.05
CA TYR A 136 -1.98 17.44 -5.95
C TYR A 136 -0.63 17.19 -5.27
N SER A 137 -0.60 16.98 -3.95
CA SER A 137 0.61 16.87 -3.16
C SER A 137 1.29 15.51 -3.35
N LEU A 138 2.49 15.51 -3.92
CA LEU A 138 3.37 14.35 -4.01
C LEU A 138 4.49 14.47 -2.98
N PHE A 139 4.77 13.37 -2.26
CA PHE A 139 5.85 13.32 -1.26
C PHE A 139 6.91 12.34 -1.74
N LEU A 140 8.08 12.87 -2.10
CA LEU A 140 9.21 12.10 -2.59
C LEU A 140 10.27 12.01 -1.49
N PHE A 141 10.60 10.78 -1.12
CA PHE A 141 11.62 10.46 -0.12
C PHE A 141 12.72 9.68 -0.80
N ASP A 142 13.91 10.27 -0.89
CA ASP A 142 15.10 9.53 -1.29
C ASP A 142 15.54 8.62 -0.13
N LEU A 143 15.72 7.34 -0.43
CA LEU A 143 16.11 6.28 0.51
C LEU A 143 17.47 5.67 0.16
N THR A 144 18.16 6.21 -0.84
CA THR A 144 19.54 5.81 -1.14
C THR A 144 20.44 6.13 0.07
N PRO A 145 21.45 5.29 0.37
CA PRO A 145 22.41 5.53 1.47
C PRO A 145 23.22 6.83 1.37
N ASP A 146 23.40 7.32 0.15
CA ASP A 146 24.28 8.41 -0.29
C ASP A 146 23.54 9.65 -0.79
N LEU A 147 22.22 9.55 -1.02
CA LEU A 147 21.36 10.61 -1.57
C LEU A 147 21.80 11.05 -2.98
N CYS A 148 22.23 10.10 -3.81
CA CYS A 148 22.85 10.37 -5.11
C CYS A 148 22.53 9.29 -6.15
N ASP A 149 22.12 9.71 -7.35
CA ASP A 149 21.95 8.86 -8.52
C ASP A 149 23.27 8.81 -9.33
N GLY A 150 24.31 8.22 -8.75
CA GLY A 150 25.65 8.12 -9.35
C GLY A 150 25.97 6.71 -9.84
N GLU A 151 26.90 6.57 -10.79
CA GLU A 151 27.34 5.27 -11.39
C GLU A 151 28.11 4.33 -10.43
N HIS A 152 27.86 4.41 -9.13
CA HIS A 152 28.50 3.58 -8.10
C HIS A 152 27.46 2.73 -7.36
N PHE A 153 27.82 1.47 -7.11
CA PHE A 153 26.92 0.52 -6.47
C PHE A 153 26.66 0.91 -5.02
N ASN A 154 25.41 1.25 -4.73
CA ASN A 154 24.94 1.34 -3.37
C ASN A 154 24.93 -0.04 -2.71
N LEU A 155 25.17 -0.08 -1.40
CA LEU A 155 25.15 -1.35 -0.68
C LEU A 155 23.68 -1.80 -0.54
N ILE A 156 23.29 -2.86 -1.25
CA ILE A 156 21.93 -3.42 -1.16
C ILE A 156 21.63 -3.79 0.31
N ARG A 157 20.62 -3.12 0.89
CA ARG A 157 20.19 -3.34 2.28
C ARG A 157 18.72 -3.76 2.33
N HIS A 158 18.48 -5.01 2.65
CA HIS A 158 17.16 -5.47 3.05
C HIS A 158 16.77 -4.84 4.39
N SER A 159 15.77 -3.97 4.37
CA SER A 159 15.22 -3.30 5.57
C SER A 159 13.69 -3.27 5.50
N ASN A 160 13.04 -3.06 6.64
CA ASN A 160 11.58 -2.90 6.69
C ASN A 160 11.22 -1.42 6.58
N LEU A 161 10.49 -1.05 5.52
CA LEU A 161 9.91 0.28 5.38
C LEU A 161 8.60 0.37 6.18
N ARG A 162 8.52 1.32 7.11
CA ARG A 162 7.26 1.68 7.80
C ARG A 162 6.90 3.11 7.45
N ILE A 163 5.72 3.30 6.86
CA ILE A 163 5.10 4.61 6.58
C ILE A 163 3.93 4.79 7.53
N GLU A 164 3.85 5.94 8.19
CA GLU A 164 2.64 6.47 8.82
C GLU A 164 2.44 7.92 8.30
N LEU A 165 1.21 8.48 8.17
CA LEU A 165 0.99 9.83 7.56
C LEU A 165 -0.03 10.80 8.25
N LYS A 166 0.36 11.93 8.88
CA LYS A 166 -0.45 12.73 9.87
C LYS A 166 -1.77 13.34 9.35
N PHE A 167 -2.85 13.23 10.15
CA PHE A 167 -4.05 14.10 10.03
C PHE A 167 -4.36 14.87 11.32
N ASN A 168 -4.54 16.19 11.18
CA ASN A 168 -4.91 17.12 12.25
C ASN A 168 -6.43 17.10 12.55
N LYS A 169 -7.25 16.84 11.53
CA LYS A 169 -8.71 16.70 11.62
C LYS A 169 -9.08 15.25 11.33
N ALA A 170 -10.22 14.77 11.87
CA ALA A 170 -10.76 13.48 11.48
C ALA A 170 -11.13 13.52 9.98
N LEU A 171 -10.80 12.45 9.25
CA LEU A 171 -11.21 12.34 7.84
C LEU A 171 -12.74 12.18 7.75
N GLU A 172 -13.39 13.02 6.96
CA GLU A 172 -14.82 12.92 6.65
C GLU A 172 -15.11 11.85 5.58
N GLN A 173 -14.09 11.45 4.81
CA GLN A 173 -14.20 10.51 3.70
C GLN A 173 -13.05 9.49 3.74
N THR A 174 -13.24 8.34 3.09
CA THR A 174 -12.16 7.34 2.96
C THR A 174 -11.14 7.81 1.93
N VAL A 175 -9.88 7.93 2.36
CA VAL A 175 -8.74 8.31 1.50
C VAL A 175 -7.95 7.07 1.12
N SER A 176 -7.55 6.97 -0.15
CA SER A 176 -6.61 5.96 -0.64
C SER A 176 -5.22 6.58 -0.76
N LEU A 177 -4.21 5.89 -0.25
CA LEU A 177 -2.80 6.22 -0.46
C LEU A 177 -2.26 5.37 -1.60
N ILE A 178 -1.59 6.00 -2.57
CA ILE A 178 -0.80 5.31 -3.59
C ILE A 178 0.68 5.56 -3.24
N VAL A 179 1.47 4.50 -3.17
CA VAL A 179 2.91 4.55 -2.90
C VAL A 179 3.63 3.95 -4.09
N PHE A 180 4.49 4.74 -4.72
CA PHE A 180 5.46 4.26 -5.69
C PHE A 180 6.80 4.08 -4.98
N ALA A 181 7.50 3.01 -5.31
CA ALA A 181 8.83 2.72 -4.79
C ALA A 181 9.64 2.08 -5.92
N GLU A 182 10.82 2.66 -6.17
CA GLU A 182 11.83 2.11 -7.06
C GLU A 182 12.86 1.34 -6.22
N PHE A 183 13.36 0.24 -6.76
CA PHE A 183 14.35 -0.61 -6.12
C PHE A 183 15.39 -1.00 -7.18
N GLU A 184 16.67 -0.94 -6.83
CA GLU A 184 17.72 -1.58 -7.63
C GLU A 184 17.42 -3.08 -7.80
N PRO A 185 17.56 -3.65 -9.02
CA PRO A 185 17.16 -5.02 -9.36
C PRO A 185 18.10 -6.12 -8.85
#